data_AF-A0A7C7FU21-F1
#
_entry.id   AF-A0A7C7FU21-F1
#
_cell.length_a   1.000
_cell.length_b   1.000
_cell.length_c   1.000
_cell.angle_alpha   90.00
_cell.angle_beta   90.00
_cell.angle_gamma   90.00
#
_symmetry.space_group_name_H-M   'P 1'
#
loop_
_entity.id
_entity.type
_entity.pdbx_description
1 polymer ?
#
loop_
_entity_poly.entity_id
_entity_poly.type
_entity_poly.pdbx_seq_one_letter_code
_entity_poly.pdbx_strand_id
1 'polypeptide(L)'
;MDTPTDAAHSRVYDGPTEYDGLSLLADPIHTYISLTVPTASHPEETTEKDLIDSLWVQRLRSIYQLQSTRWVYPSAEHSRFQHSIGAMHVAGRFARHLYPSLKRTFPDLPSPYYVEEILRIAALLHDVGHGPFCHFFDQNILAPFHLTP
;
A
#
# COMPACT_ATOMS: atom_id res chain seq x y z
N MET A 1 -21.61 38.32 -44.50
CA MET A 1 -20.29 38.24 -43.85
C MET A 1 -20.31 36.94 -43.07
N ASP A 2 -20.01 35.84 -43.76
CA ASP A 2 -19.80 34.54 -43.13
C ASP A 2 -18.49 34.62 -42.35
N THR A 3 -18.53 34.31 -41.06
CA THR A 3 -17.34 33.97 -40.30
C THR A 3 -17.37 32.46 -40.05
N PRO A 4 -16.31 31.72 -40.42
CA PRO A 4 -16.30 30.27 -40.30
C PRO A 4 -16.14 29.83 -38.84
N THR A 5 -16.84 28.75 -38.54
CA THR A 5 -16.66 27.82 -37.42
C THR A 5 -15.19 27.52 -37.12
N ASP A 6 -14.80 27.64 -35.85
CA ASP A 6 -13.59 26.99 -35.32
C ASP A 6 -13.98 26.02 -34.21
N ALA A 7 -14.36 24.82 -34.62
CA ALA A 7 -14.51 23.68 -33.73
C ALA A 7 -13.11 23.19 -33.36
N ALA A 8 -12.52 23.83 -32.36
CA ALA A 8 -11.32 23.33 -31.70
C ALA A 8 -11.67 22.03 -30.96
N HIS A 9 -11.55 20.91 -31.67
CA HIS A 9 -11.47 19.58 -31.08
C HIS A 9 -10.38 19.58 -30.02
N SER A 10 -10.75 19.56 -28.74
CA SER A 10 -9.84 19.23 -27.65
C SER A 10 -9.40 17.78 -27.86
N ARG A 11 -8.25 17.59 -28.51
CA ARG A 11 -7.56 16.30 -28.54
C ARG A 11 -7.17 15.99 -27.10
N VAL A 12 -7.98 15.17 -26.43
CA VAL A 12 -7.59 14.49 -25.20
C VAL A 12 -6.33 13.71 -25.56
N TYR A 13 -5.24 13.98 -24.85
CA TYR A 13 -3.99 13.28 -25.06
C TYR A 13 -4.16 11.86 -24.55
N ASP A 14 -4.29 10.89 -25.45
CA ASP A 14 -4.48 9.46 -25.16
C ASP A 14 -3.16 8.73 -24.87
N GLY A 15 -2.06 9.47 -24.67
CA GLY A 15 -0.76 8.92 -24.31
C GLY A 15 -0.64 8.67 -22.80
N PRO A 16 0.23 7.76 -22.37
CA PRO A 16 0.48 7.51 -20.95
C PRO A 16 0.93 8.82 -20.28
N THR A 17 0.18 9.22 -19.26
CA THR A 17 0.56 10.37 -18.42
C THR A 17 1.69 9.98 -17.48
N GLU A 18 2.34 10.94 -16.81
CA GLU A 18 3.32 10.63 -15.74
C GLU A 18 2.71 9.82 -14.58
N TYR A 19 1.38 9.72 -14.51
CA TYR A 19 0.62 8.97 -13.52
C TYR A 19 0.00 7.68 -14.08
N ASP A 20 0.30 7.28 -15.33
CA ASP A 20 -0.17 5.99 -15.84
C ASP A 20 0.43 4.86 -15.00
N GLY A 21 -0.43 3.95 -14.52
CA GLY A 21 -0.06 2.90 -13.58
C GLY A 21 0.19 3.35 -12.13
N LEU A 22 -0.12 4.61 -11.78
CA LEU A 22 0.07 5.15 -10.43
C LEU A 22 -1.23 5.70 -9.82
N SER A 23 -1.47 5.38 -8.56
CA SER A 23 -2.48 6.07 -7.73
C SER A 23 -1.82 6.70 -6.50
N LEU A 24 -2.37 7.81 -6.03
CA LEU A 24 -1.87 8.53 -4.86
C LEU A 24 -2.85 8.45 -3.70
N LEU A 25 -2.36 8.02 -2.55
CA LEU A 25 -3.07 8.04 -1.28
C LEU A 25 -2.50 9.14 -0.40
N ALA A 26 -3.34 10.07 0.04
CA ALA A 26 -2.93 11.12 0.96
C ALA A 26 -2.75 10.54 2.38
N ASP A 27 -1.61 10.80 3.00
CA ASP A 27 -1.26 10.31 4.34
C ASP A 27 -0.72 11.46 5.20
N PRO A 28 -1.16 11.62 6.47
CA PRO A 28 -0.73 12.74 7.31
C PRO A 28 0.74 12.68 7.73
N ILE A 29 1.40 11.52 7.65
CA ILE A 29 2.81 11.32 8.03
C ILE A 29 3.72 11.38 6.80
N HIS A 30 3.28 10.82 5.69
CA HIS A 30 4.06 10.66 4.46
C HIS A 30 3.64 11.61 3.32
N THR A 31 2.63 12.47 3.55
CA THR A 31 2.01 13.38 2.59
C THR A 31 1.28 12.66 1.46
N TYR A 32 2.01 11.96 0.59
CA TYR A 32 1.47 11.14 -0.48
C TYR A 32 2.21 9.81 -0.56
N ILE A 33 1.43 8.73 -0.64
CA ILE A 33 1.89 7.37 -0.84
C ILE A 33 1.45 6.94 -2.23
N SER A 34 2.40 6.59 -3.09
CA SER A 34 2.11 6.00 -4.39
C SER A 34 1.75 4.52 -4.25
N LEU A 35 0.75 4.10 -5.02
CA LEU A 35 0.28 2.74 -5.18
C LEU A 35 0.38 2.34 -6.64
N THR A 36 0.81 1.11 -6.92
CA THR A 36 0.72 0.55 -8.26
C THR A 36 -0.76 0.28 -8.60
N VAL A 37 -1.16 0.68 -9.82
CA VAL A 37 -2.48 0.40 -10.41
C VAL A 37 -2.30 -0.11 -11.84
N PRO A 38 -3.29 -0.79 -12.43
CA PRO A 38 -3.19 -1.25 -13.80
C PRO A 38 -2.98 -0.06 -14.76
N THR A 39 -2.11 -0.25 -15.75
CA THR A 39 -1.92 0.75 -16.82
C THR A 39 -3.03 0.64 -17.86
N ALA A 40 -3.23 1.69 -18.67
CA ALA A 40 -4.19 1.64 -19.77
C ALA A 40 -3.89 0.52 -20.78
N SER A 41 -2.60 0.17 -20.96
CA SER A 41 -2.15 -0.91 -21.84
C SER A 41 -2.29 -2.31 -21.25
N HIS A 42 -2.34 -2.43 -19.92
CA HIS A 42 -2.43 -3.71 -19.21
C HIS A 42 -3.52 -3.66 -18.12
N PRO A 43 -4.79 -3.50 -18.50
CA PRO A 43 -5.89 -3.38 -17.55
C PRO A 43 -6.15 -4.64 -16.71
N GLU A 44 -5.65 -5.79 -17.16
CA GLU A 44 -5.75 -7.09 -16.48
C GLU A 44 -4.69 -7.33 -15.39
N GLU A 45 -3.69 -6.45 -15.30
CA GLU A 45 -2.60 -6.61 -14.34
C GLU A 45 -3.12 -6.51 -12.90
N THR A 46 -2.69 -7.45 -12.04
CA THR A 46 -2.97 -7.37 -10.60
C THR A 46 -1.89 -6.57 -9.92
N THR A 47 -2.28 -5.60 -9.10
CA THR A 47 -1.41 -4.57 -8.53
C THR A 47 -1.58 -4.43 -7.02
N GLU A 48 -0.80 -3.54 -6.40
CA GLU A 48 -0.96 -3.20 -4.97
C GLU A 48 -2.38 -2.79 -4.64
N LYS A 49 -3.06 -2.07 -5.54
CA LYS A 49 -4.44 -1.66 -5.34
C LYS A 49 -5.37 -2.85 -5.11
N ASP A 50 -5.21 -3.94 -5.84
CA ASP A 50 -6.06 -5.13 -5.71
C ASP A 50 -5.85 -5.83 -4.36
N LEU A 51 -4.60 -5.87 -3.88
CA LEU A 51 -4.28 -6.37 -2.54
C LEU A 51 -4.86 -5.46 -1.45
N ILE A 52 -4.72 -4.15 -1.60
CA ILE A 52 -5.23 -3.15 -0.66
C ILE A 52 -6.75 -3.20 -0.58
N ASP A 53 -7.43 -3.39 -1.72
CA ASP A 53 -8.89 -3.48 -1.80
C ASP A 53 -9.44 -4.86 -1.38
N SER A 54 -8.56 -5.84 -1.14
CA SER A 54 -8.98 -7.15 -0.66
C SER A 54 -9.62 -7.10 0.74
N LEU A 55 -10.54 -8.03 1.01
CA LEU A 55 -11.20 -8.15 2.31
C LEU A 55 -10.20 -8.31 3.47
N TRP A 56 -9.06 -8.97 3.21
CA TRP A 56 -8.03 -9.23 4.21
C TRP A 56 -7.34 -7.95 4.68
N VAL A 57 -6.99 -7.07 3.74
CA VAL A 57 -6.34 -5.78 4.08
C VAL A 57 -7.39 -4.77 4.57
N GLN A 58 -8.55 -4.69 3.93
CA GLN A 58 -9.62 -3.77 4.34
C GLN A 58 -10.12 -4.06 5.77
N ARG A 59 -10.09 -5.31 6.23
CA ARG A 59 -10.37 -5.70 7.62
C ARG A 59 -9.52 -4.92 8.63
N LEU A 60 -8.28 -4.56 8.29
CA LEU A 60 -7.37 -3.83 9.19
C LEU A 60 -7.88 -2.44 9.56
N ARG A 61 -8.86 -1.89 8.82
CA ARG A 61 -9.51 -0.61 9.18
C ARG A 61 -10.26 -0.69 10.50
N SER A 62 -10.76 -1.87 10.85
CA SER A 62 -11.52 -2.12 12.08
C SER A 62 -10.64 -2.53 13.27
N ILE A 63 -9.32 -2.62 13.07
CA ILE A 63 -8.36 -3.04 14.10
C ILE A 63 -7.50 -1.84 14.49
N TYR A 64 -7.74 -1.30 15.67
CA TYR A 64 -6.97 -0.16 16.19
C TYR A 64 -5.52 -0.56 16.49
N GLN A 65 -4.57 0.29 16.15
CA GLN A 65 -3.15 0.02 16.38
C GLN A 65 -2.85 -0.23 17.87
N LEU A 66 -3.41 0.62 18.74
CA LEU A 66 -3.16 0.60 20.18
C LEU A 66 -4.35 0.05 21.00
N GLN A 67 -5.35 -0.54 20.33
CA GLN A 67 -6.49 -1.21 20.96
C GLN A 67 -7.17 -0.37 22.06
N SER A 68 -7.21 -0.83 23.31
CA SER A 68 -7.87 -0.15 24.43
C SER A 68 -7.23 1.18 24.82
N THR A 69 -6.00 1.47 24.37
CA THR A 69 -5.30 2.74 24.63
C THR A 69 -6.12 3.95 24.18
N ARG A 70 -6.96 3.80 23.15
CA ARG A 70 -7.86 4.86 22.67
C ARG A 70 -8.88 5.34 23.72
N TRP A 71 -9.21 4.52 24.72
CA TRP A 71 -10.10 4.90 25.82
C TRP A 71 -9.43 5.82 26.84
N VAL A 72 -8.09 5.82 26.88
CA VAL A 72 -7.29 6.72 27.73
C VAL A 72 -6.77 7.91 26.92
N TYR A 73 -6.37 7.67 25.67
CA TYR A 73 -5.83 8.67 24.75
C TYR A 73 -6.76 8.82 23.54
N PRO A 74 -7.64 9.83 23.52
CA PRO A 74 -8.65 9.97 22.46
C PRO A 74 -8.07 10.26 21.06
N SER A 75 -6.77 10.55 20.96
CA SER A 75 -6.06 10.67 19.68
C SER A 75 -5.51 9.33 19.14
N ALA A 76 -5.51 8.27 19.95
CA ALA A 76 -5.01 6.94 19.56
C ALA A 76 -6.03 6.15 18.72
N GLU A 77 -6.68 6.81 17.76
CA GLU A 77 -7.75 6.29 16.91
C GLU A 77 -7.22 5.64 15.61
N HIS A 78 -5.90 5.63 15.42
CA HIS A 78 -5.28 5.07 14.23
C HIS A 78 -5.44 3.55 14.19
N SER A 79 -5.71 3.03 12.99
CA SER A 79 -5.93 1.63 12.67
C SER A 79 -4.69 0.98 12.05
N ARG A 80 -4.62 -0.35 12.10
CA ARG A 80 -3.54 -1.11 11.47
C ARG A 80 -3.51 -0.94 9.95
N PHE A 81 -4.63 -0.58 9.33
CA PHE A 81 -4.68 -0.30 7.90
C PHE A 81 -3.72 0.84 7.51
N GLN A 82 -3.83 2.01 8.16
CA GLN A 82 -2.97 3.14 7.81
C GLN A 82 -1.50 2.88 8.18
N HIS A 83 -1.27 2.15 9.27
CA HIS A 83 0.08 1.71 9.63
C HIS A 83 0.70 0.80 8.55
N SER A 84 -0.05 -0.18 8.05
CA SER A 84 0.41 -1.13 7.03
C SER A 84 0.72 -0.42 5.70
N ILE A 85 -0.11 0.55 5.30
CA ILE A 85 0.13 1.38 4.11
C ILE A 85 1.39 2.24 4.28
N GLY A 86 1.60 2.83 5.46
CA GLY A 86 2.83 3.56 5.78
C GLY A 86 4.07 2.66 5.79
N ALA A 87 3.97 1.46 6.36
CA ALA A 87 5.05 0.47 6.35
C ALA A 87 5.45 0.06 4.92
N MET A 88 4.46 -0.23 4.07
CA MET A 88 4.67 -0.47 2.63
C MET A 88 5.40 0.69 1.96
N HIS A 89 4.98 1.93 2.20
CA HIS A 89 5.65 3.12 1.65
C HIS A 89 7.13 3.20 2.04
N VAL A 90 7.42 3.04 3.34
CA VAL A 90 8.79 3.09 3.87
C VAL A 90 9.62 1.93 3.34
N ALA A 91 9.06 0.73 3.21
CA ALA A 91 9.73 -0.43 2.64
C ALA A 91 10.16 -0.19 1.19
N GLY A 92 9.30 0.44 0.37
CA GLY A 92 9.66 0.80 -1.01
C GLY A 92 10.80 1.82 -1.06
N ARG A 93 10.78 2.84 -0.21
CA ARG A 93 11.90 3.79 -0.08
C ARG A 93 13.19 3.10 0.34
N PHE A 94 13.10 2.18 1.30
CA PHE A 94 14.24 1.41 1.77
C PHE A 94 14.82 0.52 0.67
N ALA A 95 13.96 -0.17 -0.08
CA ALA A 95 14.36 -1.00 -1.21
C ALA A 95 15.14 -0.20 -2.27
N ARG A 96 14.63 0.98 -2.67
CA ARG A 96 15.34 1.86 -3.62
C ARG A 96 16.70 2.31 -3.11
N HIS A 97 16.80 2.62 -1.81
CA HIS A 97 18.06 3.04 -1.20
C HIS A 97 19.08 1.88 -1.14
N LEU A 98 18.59 0.67 -0.86
CA LEU A 98 19.41 -0.52 -0.67
C LEU A 98 19.83 -1.17 -2.00
N TYR A 99 19.03 -1.03 -3.06
CA TYR A 99 19.23 -1.72 -4.33
C TYR A 99 20.64 -1.53 -4.95
N PRO A 100 21.22 -0.32 -5.02
CA PRO A 100 22.54 -0.14 -5.62
C PRO A 100 23.66 -0.93 -4.92
N SER A 101 23.60 -1.02 -3.59
CA SER A 101 24.59 -1.81 -2.83
C SER A 101 24.37 -3.30 -3.02
N LEU A 102 23.11 -3.77 -3.01
CA LEU A 102 22.77 -5.16 -3.30
C LEU A 102 23.20 -5.58 -4.69
N LYS A 103 22.97 -4.76 -5.72
CA LYS A 103 23.34 -5.09 -7.10
C LYS A 103 24.85 -5.22 -7.30
N ARG A 104 25.64 -4.42 -6.55
CA ARG A 104 27.10 -4.54 -6.53
C ARG A 104 27.58 -5.83 -5.88
N THR A 105 26.91 -6.28 -4.82
CA THR A 105 27.26 -7.53 -4.12
C THR A 105 26.73 -8.77 -4.84
N PHE A 106 25.56 -8.66 -5.47
CA PHE A 106 24.85 -9.74 -6.17
C PHE A 106 24.55 -9.31 -7.62
N PRO A 107 25.46 -9.60 -8.57
CA PRO A 107 25.27 -9.20 -9.97
C PRO A 107 23.99 -9.77 -10.60
N ASP A 108 23.54 -10.95 -10.18
CA ASP A 108 22.34 -11.63 -10.67
C ASP A 108 21.04 -11.19 -9.96
N LEU A 109 21.09 -10.14 -9.14
CA LEU A 109 19.91 -9.61 -8.44
C LEU A 109 18.79 -9.24 -9.45
N PRO A 110 17.51 -9.57 -9.15
CA PRO A 110 16.36 -9.17 -9.96
C PRO A 110 16.26 -7.66 -10.21
N SER A 111 15.32 -7.26 -11.07
CA SER A 111 15.11 -5.84 -11.39
C SER A 111 14.82 -5.00 -10.13
N PRO A 112 15.17 -3.70 -10.13
CA PRO A 112 14.91 -2.83 -8.97
C PRO A 112 13.44 -2.76 -8.61
N TYR A 113 12.56 -2.71 -9.62
CA TYR A 113 11.12 -2.70 -9.43
C TYR A 113 10.60 -3.98 -8.79
N TYR A 114 11.13 -5.15 -9.18
CA TYR A 114 10.75 -6.42 -8.58
C TYR A 114 11.14 -6.50 -7.10
N VAL A 115 12.37 -6.09 -6.77
CA VAL A 115 12.85 -6.07 -5.37
C VAL A 115 12.04 -5.07 -4.55
N GLU A 116 11.76 -3.89 -5.11
CA GLU A 116 10.93 -2.90 -4.45
C GLU A 116 9.52 -3.44 -4.16
N GLU A 117 8.83 -3.97 -5.17
CA GLU A 117 7.45 -4.43 -5.05
C GLU A 117 7.31 -5.56 -4.02
N ILE A 118 8.25 -6.51 -4.01
CA ILE A 118 8.25 -7.58 -3.00
C ILE A 118 8.38 -7.03 -1.59
N LEU A 119 9.30 -6.10 -1.36
CA LEU A 119 9.49 -5.51 -0.04
C LEU A 119 8.26 -4.71 0.39
N ARG A 120 7.64 -3.99 -0.55
CA ARG A 120 6.41 -3.25 -0.32
C ARG A 120 5.26 -4.18 0.05
N ILE A 121 4.99 -5.23 -0.73
CA ILE A 121 3.93 -6.20 -0.45
C ILE A 121 4.18 -6.93 0.88
N ALA A 122 5.43 -7.32 1.16
CA ALA A 122 5.77 -7.96 2.44
C ALA A 122 5.46 -7.03 3.62
N ALA A 123 5.79 -5.74 3.51
CA ALA A 123 5.48 -4.76 4.55
C ALA A 123 3.98 -4.40 4.61
N LEU A 124 3.25 -4.42 3.49
CA LEU A 124 1.79 -4.24 3.49
C LEU A 124 1.09 -5.37 4.27
N LEU A 125 1.56 -6.60 4.10
CA LEU A 125 0.91 -7.79 4.65
C LEU A 125 1.43 -8.22 6.03
N HIS A 126 2.48 -7.57 6.56
CA HIS A 126 3.12 -7.99 7.82
C HIS A 126 2.14 -8.04 9.01
N ASP A 127 1.12 -7.18 8.97
CA ASP A 127 0.15 -6.98 10.05
C ASP A 127 -1.21 -7.66 9.77
N VAL A 128 -1.36 -8.36 8.63
CA VAL A 128 -2.66 -8.92 8.19
C VAL A 128 -3.21 -9.98 9.16
N GLY A 129 -2.31 -10.70 9.85
CA GLY A 129 -2.64 -11.75 10.80
C GLY A 129 -3.19 -11.27 12.14
N HIS A 130 -3.14 -9.96 12.43
CA HIS A 130 -3.55 -9.47 13.74
C HIS A 130 -5.05 -9.68 14.02
N GLY A 131 -5.35 -10.26 15.19
CA GLY A 131 -6.69 -10.36 15.76
C GLY A 131 -7.15 -9.07 16.47
N PRO A 132 -8.46 -8.93 16.75
CA PRO A 132 -8.96 -7.87 17.65
C PRO A 132 -8.25 -7.99 19.00
N PHE A 133 -7.90 -6.89 19.66
CA PHE A 133 -7.13 -6.89 20.93
C PHE A 133 -5.76 -7.59 20.90
N CYS A 134 -5.27 -8.03 19.73
CA CYS A 134 -3.94 -8.60 19.49
C CYS A 134 -3.52 -9.61 20.58
N HIS A 135 -2.48 -9.30 21.38
CA HIS A 135 -2.00 -10.17 22.45
C HIS A 135 -3.08 -10.60 23.44
N PHE A 136 -4.06 -9.74 23.73
CA PHE A 136 -5.15 -10.14 24.61
C PHE A 136 -6.00 -11.24 23.97
N PHE A 137 -6.27 -11.17 22.67
CA PHE A 137 -7.01 -12.21 21.97
C PHE A 137 -6.19 -13.49 21.81
N ASP A 138 -4.91 -13.35 21.48
CA ASP A 138 -4.02 -14.51 21.39
C ASP A 138 -3.96 -15.24 22.75
N GLN A 139 -3.79 -14.50 23.85
CA GLN A 139 -3.63 -15.06 25.19
C GLN A 139 -4.95 -15.54 25.83
N ASN A 140 -6.07 -14.86 25.58
CA ASN A 140 -7.33 -15.13 26.30
C ASN A 140 -8.37 -15.85 25.45
N ILE A 141 -8.28 -15.77 24.12
CA ILE A 141 -9.24 -16.39 23.20
C ILE A 141 -8.60 -17.54 22.42
N LEU A 142 -7.38 -17.40 21.87
CA LEU A 142 -6.75 -18.45 21.06
C LEU A 142 -5.98 -19.49 21.88
N ALA A 143 -5.36 -19.10 22.99
CA ALA A 143 -4.60 -20.03 23.85
C ALA A 143 -5.41 -21.26 24.31
N PRO A 144 -6.71 -21.14 24.69
CA PRO A 144 -7.54 -22.30 25.00
C PRO A 144 -7.76 -23.29 23.83
N PHE A 145 -7.57 -22.85 22.58
CA PHE A 145 -7.72 -23.69 21.39
C PHE A 145 -6.38 -24.22 20.84
N HIS A 146 -5.25 -23.95 21.51
CA HIS A 146 -3.90 -24.33 21.05
C HIS A 146 -3.55 -23.77 19.66
N LEU A 147 -4.06 -22.58 19.33
CA LEU A 147 -3.83 -21.91 18.04
C LEU A 147 -2.79 -20.78 18.12
N THR A 148 -2.07 -20.69 19.23
CA THR A 148 -0.93 -19.76 19.38
C THR A 148 0.38 -20.47 19.01
N PRO A 149 1.33 -19.78 18.36
CA PRO A 149 2.66 -20.33 18.07
C PRO A 149 3.46 -20.68 19.33
#